data_AF-A0A0N5C7X5-F1
#
_entry.id   AF-A0A0N5C7X5-F1
#
_cell.length_a   1.000
_cell.length_b   1.000
_cell.length_c   1.000
_cell.angle_alpha   90.00
_cell.angle_beta   90.00
_cell.angle_gamma   90.00
#
_symmetry.space_group_name_H-M   'P 1'
#
loop_
_entity.id
_entity.type
_entity.pdbx_description
1 polymer ?
#
loop_
_entity_poly.entity_id
_entity_poly.type
_entity_poly.pdbx_seq_one_letter_code
_entity_poly.pdbx_strand_id
1 'polypeptide(L)'
;MAQGYLTNEQVVAMTGNNSLDSTPERISDNKMNERKRRVEDKSSCQPKKLMKSDNQREGSEQISTVHGILRLATMANVSLSDFYAVLDKNTRTIEAQVLAEQLGHVLPKPVGQTMIMAISSFPHWERFLSAVVAVEWRATACAAMKKGETFSKPEVLDYGTVSCTNDLEIIYDNIHHSASGGMTISIIGSRPVILPARNVPKWNGMCILHQGGALSGCVPPSLEVLVLRGFTSTGIRFDELLRRSSKLKVLVVDSCKLMGKMLQAITTSPTIQAVVCKQRGMCICGREVAARGFGYQVYLVPEGQNSNLFWKRHKRACVKVSREKAVDAGSENRFTLRGHVYFKSTEVLSYICNTAAPASKMAEAKAKREETINQMKLLGA
;
A
#
# COMPACT_ATOMS: atom_id res chain seq x y z
N MET A 1 44.20 -16.54 52.17
CA MET A 1 44.20 -17.35 50.94
C MET A 1 43.50 -16.56 49.85
N ALA A 2 44.23 -16.32 48.76
CA ALA A 2 43.85 -15.73 47.47
C ALA A 2 43.12 -14.36 47.46
N GLN A 3 43.92 -13.30 47.61
CA GLN A 3 43.73 -12.01 46.95
C GLN A 3 44.28 -12.10 45.51
N GLY A 4 43.62 -11.43 44.56
CA GLY A 4 44.12 -11.22 43.20
C GLY A 4 43.94 -9.77 42.79
N TYR A 5 45.03 -9.00 42.90
CA TYR A 5 45.20 -7.65 42.37
C TYR A 5 45.53 -7.70 40.88
N LEU A 6 45.05 -6.75 40.09
CA LEU A 6 45.77 -6.22 38.93
C LEU A 6 45.56 -4.71 38.84
N THR A 7 46.68 -3.99 38.85
CA THR A 7 46.83 -2.54 38.71
C THR A 7 47.60 -2.21 37.43
N ASN A 8 47.32 -0.99 36.95
CA ASN A 8 48.14 -0.04 36.20
C ASN A 8 48.51 -0.26 34.71
N GLU A 9 47.99 0.68 33.92
CA GLU A 9 48.69 1.65 33.04
C GLU A 9 49.83 1.18 32.13
N GLN A 10 49.68 1.46 30.83
CA GLN A 10 50.70 2.22 30.10
C GLN A 10 50.12 2.99 28.90
N VAL A 11 50.37 4.30 28.94
CA VAL A 11 50.22 5.30 27.88
C VAL A 11 51.55 5.38 27.13
N VAL A 12 51.54 5.27 25.79
CA VAL A 12 52.53 5.96 24.93
C VAL A 12 51.88 6.33 23.60
N ALA A 13 51.92 7.62 23.31
CA ALA A 13 51.56 8.25 22.05
C ALA A 13 52.62 8.01 20.97
N MET A 14 52.21 7.91 19.71
CA MET A 14 53.04 8.36 18.58
C MET A 14 52.21 9.17 17.59
N THR A 15 52.71 10.39 17.42
CA THR A 15 52.42 11.42 16.43
C THR A 15 53.09 11.12 15.08
N GLY A 16 52.57 11.71 14.00
CA GLY A 16 53.23 11.83 12.68
C GLY A 16 52.24 11.79 11.52
N ASN A 17 51.63 12.90 11.11
CA ASN A 17 52.08 13.94 10.16
C ASN A 17 51.89 13.63 8.66
N ASN A 18 50.98 14.41 8.06
CA ASN A 18 51.07 15.19 6.81
C ASN A 18 51.42 14.53 5.45
N SER A 19 50.47 14.64 4.52
CA SER A 19 50.60 15.24 3.16
C SER A 19 49.18 15.19 2.54
N LEU A 20 48.43 16.28 2.33
CA LEU A 20 48.65 17.40 1.40
C LEU A 20 49.28 16.93 0.09
N ASP A 21 48.43 16.55 -0.85
CA ASP A 21 48.73 16.83 -2.25
C ASP A 21 47.49 17.35 -2.97
N SER A 22 47.73 18.44 -3.67
CA SER A 22 46.78 19.30 -4.34
C SER A 22 47.16 19.34 -5.81
N THR A 23 46.23 19.02 -6.69
CA THR A 23 46.39 19.34 -8.12
C THR A 23 45.03 19.74 -8.70
N PRO A 24 44.88 21.00 -9.14
CA PRO A 24 43.84 21.41 -10.06
C PRO A 24 44.34 21.40 -11.52
N GLU A 25 43.43 21.72 -12.43
CA GLU A 25 43.59 21.95 -13.88
C GLU A 25 43.43 20.74 -14.81
N ARG A 26 42.33 20.75 -15.57
CA ARG A 26 42.41 21.19 -16.97
C ARG A 26 41.03 21.51 -17.56
N ILE A 27 40.96 22.75 -18.01
CA ILE A 27 40.04 23.30 -19.00
C ILE A 27 40.30 22.61 -20.35
N SER A 28 39.26 22.22 -21.07
CA SER A 28 39.29 22.25 -22.53
C SER A 28 37.90 22.53 -23.10
N ASP A 29 37.85 23.67 -23.79
CA ASP A 29 36.78 24.15 -24.63
C ASP A 29 36.53 23.29 -25.87
N ASN A 30 35.39 23.59 -26.50
CA ASN A 30 35.09 23.47 -27.91
C ASN A 30 34.80 22.07 -28.50
N LYS A 31 33.55 21.89 -28.94
CA LYS A 31 33.21 22.15 -30.36
C LYS A 31 31.69 22.11 -30.62
N MET A 32 31.20 23.27 -31.05
CA MET A 32 30.09 23.48 -31.97
C MET A 32 30.06 22.41 -33.06
N ASN A 33 28.86 21.90 -33.37
CA ASN A 33 28.57 21.39 -34.71
C ASN A 33 27.14 21.74 -35.10
N GLU A 34 27.02 22.90 -35.75
CA GLU A 34 25.94 23.22 -36.68
C GLU A 34 26.03 22.26 -37.87
N ARG A 35 24.93 21.59 -38.22
CA ARG A 35 24.71 21.13 -39.60
C ARG A 35 23.26 21.33 -40.05
N LYS A 36 23.10 22.48 -40.69
CA LYS A 36 22.43 22.75 -41.98
C LYS A 36 21.16 21.97 -42.33
N ARG A 37 20.10 22.79 -42.41
CA ARG A 37 18.93 22.71 -43.30
C ARG A 37 19.27 22.15 -44.69
N ARG A 38 18.37 21.30 -45.21
CA ARG A 38 17.94 21.36 -46.61
C ARG A 38 16.42 21.29 -46.67
N VAL A 39 15.88 22.27 -47.38
CA VAL A 39 14.52 22.42 -47.89
C VAL A 39 14.54 21.94 -49.34
N GLU A 40 13.46 21.27 -49.77
CA GLU A 40 12.91 21.10 -51.14
C GLU A 40 12.01 19.86 -51.05
N ASP A 41 10.68 19.92 -50.95
CA ASP A 41 9.63 20.60 -51.73
C ASP A 41 9.34 19.95 -53.10
N LYS A 42 8.13 19.38 -53.21
CA LYS A 42 7.35 18.92 -54.40
C LYS A 42 6.28 17.94 -53.92
N SER A 43 5.06 18.42 -53.64
CA SER A 43 3.93 18.50 -54.59
C SER A 43 3.38 17.14 -55.04
N SER A 44 2.20 16.75 -54.56
CA SER A 44 1.05 16.47 -55.43
C SER A 44 -0.23 16.17 -54.64
N CYS A 45 -1.32 16.72 -55.18
CA CYS A 45 -2.70 16.75 -54.73
C CYS A 45 -3.39 15.39 -54.45
N GLN A 46 -4.20 15.39 -53.38
CA GLN A 46 -5.64 15.00 -53.26
C GLN A 46 -6.06 13.54 -53.61
N PRO A 47 -7.05 12.91 -52.93
CA PRO A 47 -8.33 13.56 -52.58
C PRO A 47 -8.87 13.33 -51.15
N LYS A 48 -9.65 14.35 -50.76
CA LYS A 48 -10.65 14.40 -49.70
C LYS A 48 -11.35 13.05 -49.48
N LYS A 49 -11.10 12.41 -48.33
CA LYS A 49 -12.03 11.43 -47.74
C LYS A 49 -12.88 12.14 -46.70
N LEU A 50 -14.10 12.45 -47.15
CA LEU A 50 -15.36 12.45 -46.42
C LEU A 50 -15.22 12.27 -44.89
N MET A 51 -15.29 13.37 -44.15
CA MET A 51 -15.62 13.32 -42.72
C MET A 51 -17.04 12.80 -42.60
N LYS A 52 -17.19 11.54 -42.19
CA LYS A 52 -18.46 11.08 -41.62
C LYS A 52 -18.56 11.66 -40.21
N SER A 53 -19.52 12.56 -40.06
CA SER A 53 -20.00 13.07 -38.79
C SER A 53 -20.70 11.94 -38.02
N ASP A 54 -19.95 11.20 -37.21
CA ASP A 54 -20.54 10.37 -36.14
C ASP A 54 -20.82 11.27 -34.92
N ASN A 55 -21.71 12.23 -35.10
CA ASN A 55 -22.33 13.03 -34.04
C ASN A 55 -23.80 12.61 -33.97
N GLN A 56 -24.08 11.49 -33.33
CA GLN A 56 -25.41 11.14 -32.77
C GLN A 56 -25.33 9.79 -32.04
N ARG A 57 -24.70 9.77 -30.86
CA ARG A 57 -24.94 8.73 -29.83
C ARG A 57 -24.44 9.17 -28.45
N GLU A 58 -24.67 10.43 -28.06
CA GLU A 58 -24.40 10.91 -26.70
C GLU A 58 -25.66 10.93 -25.80
N GLY A 59 -26.77 10.36 -26.26
CA GLY A 59 -28.06 10.41 -25.56
C GLY A 59 -28.33 9.37 -24.47
N SER A 60 -27.39 8.45 -24.17
CA SER A 60 -27.62 7.42 -23.12
C SER A 60 -26.43 7.16 -22.18
N GLU A 61 -25.34 7.94 -22.29
CA GLU A 61 -24.17 7.78 -21.40
C GLU A 61 -24.30 8.56 -20.07
N GLN A 62 -25.40 9.30 -19.84
CA GLN A 62 -25.54 10.09 -18.61
C GLN A 62 -25.78 9.26 -17.34
N ILE A 63 -26.20 7.98 -17.45
CA ILE A 63 -26.22 7.02 -16.33
C ILE A 63 -24.85 6.28 -16.21
N SER A 64 -23.96 6.42 -17.19
CA SER A 64 -22.65 5.76 -17.27
C SER A 64 -21.51 6.54 -16.60
N THR A 65 -21.81 7.70 -16.01
CA THR A 65 -20.82 8.61 -15.45
C THR A 65 -20.51 8.24 -13.99
N VAL A 66 -19.41 7.51 -13.79
CA VAL A 66 -18.59 7.53 -12.58
C VAL A 66 -19.35 7.20 -11.28
N HIS A 67 -19.98 6.04 -11.22
CA HIS A 67 -20.42 5.46 -9.94
C HIS A 67 -19.48 4.29 -9.64
N GLY A 68 -18.50 4.54 -8.76
CA GLY A 68 -17.54 3.51 -8.34
C GLY A 68 -18.26 2.29 -7.78
N ILE A 69 -17.64 1.11 -7.90
CA ILE A 69 -18.17 -0.17 -7.40
C ILE A 69 -18.54 -0.09 -5.91
N LEU A 70 -17.81 0.72 -5.14
CA LEU A 70 -18.13 1.05 -3.75
C LEU A 70 -19.52 1.65 -3.57
N ARG A 71 -19.96 2.53 -4.47
CA ARG A 71 -21.30 3.13 -4.41
C ARG A 71 -22.37 2.11 -4.79
N LEU A 72 -22.06 1.15 -5.66
CA LEU A 72 -22.97 0.04 -5.98
C LEU A 72 -23.07 -0.96 -4.83
N ALA A 73 -21.99 -1.18 -4.07
CA ALA A 73 -22.04 -1.91 -2.80
C ALA A 73 -22.88 -1.19 -1.72
N THR A 74 -23.26 0.07 -1.93
CA THR A 74 -24.23 0.78 -1.06
C THR A 74 -25.65 0.83 -1.64
N MET A 75 -25.88 0.38 -2.89
CA MET A 75 -27.18 0.40 -3.53
C MET A 75 -27.93 -0.93 -3.29
N ALA A 76 -28.59 -1.02 -2.13
CA ALA A 76 -29.39 -2.19 -1.75
C ALA A 76 -30.53 -2.53 -2.74
N ASN A 77 -30.95 -1.56 -3.57
CA ASN A 77 -32.17 -1.65 -4.39
C ASN A 77 -31.96 -2.24 -5.81
N VAL A 78 -30.74 -2.59 -6.18
CA VAL A 78 -30.45 -3.19 -7.51
C VAL A 78 -30.73 -4.70 -7.45
N SER A 79 -31.20 -5.35 -8.51
CA SER A 79 -31.37 -6.82 -8.51
C SER A 79 -30.03 -7.55 -8.40
N LEU A 80 -30.00 -8.80 -7.91
CA LEU A 80 -28.77 -9.59 -7.90
C LEU A 80 -28.18 -9.78 -9.31
N SER A 81 -29.02 -9.93 -10.33
CA SER A 81 -28.59 -10.09 -11.72
C SER A 81 -27.89 -8.84 -12.25
N ASP A 82 -28.48 -7.66 -11.99
CA ASP A 82 -27.86 -6.38 -12.38
C ASP A 82 -26.57 -6.14 -11.61
N PHE A 83 -26.50 -6.56 -10.34
CA PHE A 83 -25.29 -6.51 -9.54
C PHE A 83 -24.18 -7.36 -10.17
N TYR A 84 -24.46 -8.60 -10.58
CA TYR A 84 -23.49 -9.43 -11.31
C TYR A 84 -23.05 -8.79 -12.63
N ALA A 85 -23.97 -8.22 -13.40
CA ALA A 85 -23.65 -7.54 -14.65
C ALA A 85 -22.68 -6.35 -14.44
N VAL A 86 -22.78 -5.65 -13.31
CA VAL A 86 -21.82 -4.61 -12.92
C VAL A 86 -20.44 -5.20 -12.61
N LEU A 87 -20.38 -6.29 -11.84
CA LEU A 87 -19.11 -6.94 -11.49
C LEU A 87 -18.40 -7.45 -12.74
N ASP A 88 -19.15 -8.08 -13.66
CA ASP A 88 -18.63 -8.60 -14.94
C ASP A 88 -18.03 -7.48 -15.82
N LYS A 89 -18.65 -6.29 -15.78
CA LYS A 89 -18.13 -5.11 -16.48
C LYS A 89 -16.86 -4.55 -15.85
N ASN A 90 -16.54 -4.88 -14.58
CA ASN A 90 -15.45 -4.32 -13.79
C ASN A 90 -14.36 -5.32 -13.37
N THR A 91 -14.18 -6.39 -14.14
CA THR A 91 -13.18 -7.45 -13.90
C THR A 91 -11.71 -7.03 -13.65
N ARG A 92 -11.29 -5.77 -13.86
CA ARG A 92 -9.92 -5.29 -13.52
C ARG A 92 -9.82 -4.66 -12.13
N THR A 93 -10.92 -4.50 -11.41
CA THR A 93 -10.89 -3.98 -10.05
C THR A 93 -10.78 -5.12 -9.05
N ILE A 94 -10.01 -4.94 -7.97
CA ILE A 94 -9.92 -5.93 -6.90
C ILE A 94 -11.25 -6.06 -6.16
N GLU A 95 -11.98 -4.95 -5.98
CA GLU A 95 -13.29 -4.95 -5.34
C GLU A 95 -14.27 -5.86 -6.05
N ALA A 96 -14.30 -5.84 -7.39
CA ALA A 96 -15.20 -6.73 -8.14
C ALA A 96 -14.84 -8.20 -7.94
N GLN A 97 -13.54 -8.53 -7.90
CA GLN A 97 -13.06 -9.90 -7.69
C GLN A 97 -13.44 -10.41 -6.30
N VAL A 98 -13.19 -9.60 -5.26
CA VAL A 98 -13.52 -9.94 -3.87
C VAL A 98 -15.03 -10.05 -3.66
N LEU A 99 -15.81 -9.12 -4.22
CA LEU A 99 -17.28 -9.16 -4.14
C LEU A 99 -17.88 -10.38 -4.86
N ALA A 100 -17.36 -10.71 -6.04
CA ALA A 100 -17.81 -11.88 -6.78
C ALA A 100 -17.50 -13.18 -6.04
N GLU A 101 -16.32 -13.29 -5.44
CA GLU A 101 -15.94 -14.42 -4.59
C GLU A 101 -16.89 -14.59 -3.39
N GLN A 102 -17.17 -13.51 -2.66
CA GLN A 102 -18.12 -13.53 -1.53
C GLN A 102 -19.52 -13.99 -1.97
N LEU A 103 -19.96 -13.54 -3.14
CA LEU A 103 -21.24 -13.93 -3.74
C LEU A 103 -21.19 -15.28 -4.46
N GLY A 104 -20.03 -15.94 -4.52
CA GLY A 104 -19.79 -17.20 -5.25
C GLY A 104 -20.19 -17.10 -6.73
N HIS A 105 -20.03 -15.91 -7.28
CA HIS A 105 -20.19 -15.61 -8.68
C HIS A 105 -18.83 -15.75 -9.38
N VAL A 106 -18.81 -16.43 -10.52
CA VAL A 106 -17.59 -16.61 -11.30
C VAL A 106 -17.50 -15.51 -12.34
N LEU A 107 -16.52 -14.62 -12.18
CA LEU A 107 -16.29 -13.55 -13.14
C LEU A 107 -15.78 -14.09 -14.48
N PRO A 108 -16.11 -13.44 -15.61
CA PRO A 108 -15.69 -13.87 -16.93
C PRO A 108 -14.18 -13.72 -17.17
N LYS A 109 -13.46 -13.04 -16.27
CA LYS A 109 -12.01 -12.89 -16.34
C LYS A 109 -11.39 -13.10 -14.96
N PRO A 110 -10.37 -13.96 -14.84
CA PRO A 110 -9.65 -14.15 -13.59
C PRO A 110 -8.84 -12.90 -13.23
N VAL A 111 -8.31 -12.89 -12.00
CA VAL A 111 -7.35 -11.89 -11.54
C VAL A 111 -6.16 -11.84 -12.49
N GLY A 112 -5.95 -10.68 -13.10
CA GLY A 112 -4.80 -10.45 -13.99
C GLY A 112 -3.53 -10.09 -13.20
N GLN A 113 -2.39 -10.12 -13.88
CA GLN A 113 -1.11 -9.71 -13.29
C GLN A 113 -1.12 -8.26 -12.78
N THR A 114 -1.86 -7.37 -13.45
CA THR A 114 -2.05 -5.98 -13.01
C THR A 114 -3.53 -5.65 -12.91
N MET A 115 -3.91 -5.13 -11.76
CA MET A 115 -5.27 -4.76 -11.38
C MET A 115 -5.30 -3.33 -10.83
N ILE A 116 -6.49 -2.81 -10.56
CA ILE A 116 -6.70 -1.53 -9.87
C ILE A 116 -7.55 -1.72 -8.63
N MET A 117 -7.40 -0.83 -7.66
CA MET A 117 -8.21 -0.79 -6.45
C MET A 117 -8.36 0.66 -6.01
N ALA A 118 -9.56 1.02 -5.56
CA ALA A 118 -9.79 2.32 -4.95
C ALA A 118 -8.98 2.44 -3.67
N ILE A 119 -8.46 3.64 -3.41
CA ILE A 119 -7.66 3.87 -2.21
C ILE A 119 -8.48 3.64 -0.92
N SER A 120 -9.76 3.98 -0.92
CA SER A 120 -10.69 3.71 0.20
C SER A 120 -10.88 2.21 0.50
N SER A 121 -10.71 1.33 -0.49
CA SER A 121 -10.77 -0.13 -0.28
C SER A 121 -9.54 -0.69 0.43
N PHE A 122 -8.47 0.10 0.59
CA PHE A 122 -7.25 -0.28 1.29
C PHE A 122 -7.18 0.41 2.66
N PRO A 123 -7.79 -0.16 3.72
CA PRO A 123 -7.94 0.54 5.00
C PRO A 123 -6.63 0.61 5.80
N HIS A 124 -5.68 -0.30 5.53
CA HIS A 124 -4.47 -0.51 6.33
C HIS A 124 -3.55 0.71 6.41
N TRP A 125 -3.73 1.71 5.56
CA TRP A 125 -2.99 2.97 5.65
C TRP A 125 -3.75 4.01 6.46
N GLU A 126 -4.95 4.37 6.00
CA GLU A 126 -5.76 5.42 6.62
C GLU A 126 -6.10 5.09 8.08
N ARG A 127 -6.40 3.82 8.39
CA ARG A 127 -6.70 3.35 9.76
C ARG A 127 -5.63 3.73 10.79
N PHE A 128 -4.34 3.68 10.42
CA PHE A 128 -3.25 4.05 11.34
C PHE A 128 -2.97 5.56 11.33
N LEU A 129 -3.27 6.25 10.23
CA LEU A 129 -3.18 7.71 10.16
C LEU A 129 -4.27 8.40 10.96
N SER A 130 -5.45 7.79 11.05
CA SER A 130 -6.60 8.25 11.82
C SER A 130 -6.70 7.56 13.19
N ALA A 131 -5.59 7.07 13.73
CA ALA A 131 -5.57 6.39 15.03
C ALA A 131 -6.02 7.35 16.14
N VAL A 132 -6.77 6.83 17.12
CA VAL A 132 -7.28 7.64 18.24
C VAL A 132 -6.16 7.82 19.26
N VAL A 133 -5.95 9.04 19.75
CA VAL A 133 -4.92 9.33 20.76
C VAL A 133 -5.20 8.53 22.04
N ALA A 134 -4.25 7.71 22.47
CA ALA A 134 -4.43 6.74 23.54
C ALA A 134 -4.75 7.39 24.89
N VAL A 135 -4.16 8.55 25.18
CA VAL A 135 -4.39 9.30 26.43
C VAL A 135 -5.82 9.82 26.49
N GLU A 136 -6.29 10.44 25.41
CA GLU A 136 -7.65 10.98 25.30
C GLU A 136 -8.69 9.86 25.40
N TRP A 137 -8.49 8.77 24.64
CA TRP A 137 -9.38 7.62 24.68
C TRP A 137 -9.48 7.02 26.09
N ARG A 138 -8.36 6.85 26.80
CA ARG A 138 -8.37 6.33 28.18
C ARG A 138 -9.14 7.24 29.13
N ALA A 139 -8.94 8.56 29.04
CA ALA A 139 -9.66 9.52 29.87
C ALA A 139 -11.18 9.43 29.64
N THR A 140 -11.61 9.39 28.37
CA THR A 140 -13.02 9.24 28.02
C THR A 140 -13.59 7.89 28.44
N ALA A 141 -12.85 6.80 28.23
CA ALA A 141 -13.25 5.46 28.64
C ALA A 141 -13.45 5.35 30.16
N CYS A 142 -12.51 5.90 30.95
CA CYS A 142 -12.63 5.94 32.40
C CYS A 142 -13.84 6.78 32.86
N ALA A 143 -14.12 7.91 32.20
CA ALA A 143 -15.28 8.73 32.51
C ALA A 143 -16.60 8.00 32.19
N ALA A 144 -16.68 7.30 31.05
CA ALA A 144 -17.84 6.49 30.66
C ALA A 144 -18.07 5.32 31.63
N MET A 145 -16.99 4.61 32.02
CA MET A 145 -17.07 3.52 32.99
C MET A 145 -17.61 3.97 34.35
N LYS A 146 -17.22 5.16 34.83
CA LYS A 146 -17.76 5.75 36.08
C LYS A 146 -19.26 6.04 36.01
N LYS A 147 -19.80 6.23 34.81
CA LYS A 147 -21.24 6.44 34.55
C LYS A 147 -22.00 5.13 34.27
N GLY A 148 -21.31 3.98 34.29
CA GLY A 148 -21.89 2.70 33.90
C GLY A 148 -22.16 2.56 32.39
N GLU A 149 -21.54 3.41 31.57
CA GLU A 149 -21.72 3.39 30.12
C GLU A 149 -20.74 2.41 29.46
N THR A 150 -21.20 1.73 28.41
CA THR A 150 -20.32 0.92 27.55
C THR A 150 -19.55 1.84 26.60
N PHE A 151 -18.23 1.67 26.55
CA PHE A 151 -17.37 2.46 25.68
C PHE A 151 -16.64 1.56 24.68
N SER A 152 -16.83 1.83 23.38
CA SER A 152 -16.23 1.03 22.34
C SER A 152 -14.71 1.24 22.27
N LYS A 153 -13.99 0.15 22.05
CA LYS A 153 -12.54 0.19 21.89
C LYS A 153 -12.19 0.51 20.44
N PRO A 154 -11.33 1.50 20.16
CA PRO A 154 -10.87 1.78 18.82
C PRO A 154 -9.97 0.65 18.32
N GLU A 155 -9.96 0.48 16.99
CA GLU A 155 -9.14 -0.54 16.34
C GLU A 155 -7.64 -0.28 16.53
N VAL A 156 -7.23 1.00 16.44
CA VAL A 156 -5.84 1.46 16.55
C VAL A 156 -5.76 2.65 17.50
N LEU A 157 -4.80 2.58 18.42
CA LEU A 157 -4.46 3.66 19.34
C LEU A 157 -3.11 4.29 18.96
N ASP A 158 -3.05 5.62 18.96
CA ASP A 158 -1.81 6.37 18.85
C ASP A 158 -1.23 6.63 20.24
N TYR A 159 -0.07 6.06 20.52
CA TYR A 159 0.65 6.25 21.79
C TYR A 159 1.57 7.46 21.76
N GLY A 160 1.58 8.20 20.65
CA GLY A 160 2.32 9.43 20.50
C GLY A 160 3.81 9.19 20.29
N THR A 161 4.61 10.02 20.93
CA THR A 161 6.04 10.13 20.68
C THR A 161 6.86 9.30 21.66
N VAL A 162 7.86 8.60 21.12
CA VAL A 162 8.84 7.78 21.85
C VAL A 162 10.24 8.32 21.56
N SER A 163 10.96 8.71 22.61
CA SER A 163 12.30 9.31 22.48
C SER A 163 13.44 8.40 22.92
N CYS A 164 13.13 7.40 23.76
CA CYS A 164 14.06 6.40 24.23
C CYS A 164 13.35 5.09 24.55
N THR A 165 14.12 4.03 24.83
CA THR A 165 13.57 2.71 25.22
C THR A 165 12.64 2.79 26.43
N ASN A 166 12.96 3.59 27.45
CA ASN A 166 12.15 3.70 28.67
C ASN A 166 10.73 4.21 28.37
N ASP A 167 10.57 5.16 27.45
CA ASP A 167 9.24 5.66 27.06
C ASP A 167 8.39 4.54 26.47
N LEU A 168 9.01 3.67 25.67
CA LEU A 168 8.34 2.53 25.03
C LEU A 168 7.99 1.43 26.04
N GLU A 169 8.86 1.18 27.02
CA GLU A 169 8.58 0.25 28.12
C GLU A 169 7.40 0.73 28.97
N ILE A 170 7.36 2.03 29.32
CA ILE A 170 6.22 2.64 30.00
C ILE A 170 4.93 2.46 29.20
N ILE A 171 5.00 2.63 27.87
CA ILE A 171 3.85 2.35 27.02
C ILE A 171 3.43 0.89 27.19
N TYR A 172 4.34 -0.08 27.01
CA TYR A 172 4.05 -1.52 27.06
C TYR A 172 3.45 -1.97 28.40
N ASP A 173 4.01 -1.51 29.53
CA ASP A 173 3.53 -1.86 30.86
C ASP A 173 2.09 -1.37 31.10
N ASN A 174 1.76 -0.19 30.57
CA ASN A 174 0.42 0.40 30.69
C ASN A 174 -0.62 -0.25 29.75
N ILE A 175 -0.20 -1.04 28.76
CA ILE A 175 -1.08 -1.55 27.70
C ILE A 175 -1.87 -2.78 28.14
N HIS A 176 -1.41 -3.55 29.13
CA HIS A 176 -2.07 -4.81 29.51
C HIS A 176 -3.56 -4.65 29.87
N HIS A 177 -3.98 -3.48 30.34
CA HIS A 177 -5.36 -3.17 30.69
C HIS A 177 -6.18 -2.52 29.54
N SER A 178 -5.55 -2.22 28.41
CA SER A 178 -6.12 -1.34 27.37
C SER A 178 -5.80 -1.75 25.93
N ALA A 179 -5.14 -2.90 25.70
CA ALA A 179 -4.57 -3.30 24.40
C ALA A 179 -5.59 -3.37 23.23
N SER A 180 -5.59 -2.37 22.35
CA SER A 180 -6.35 -2.34 21.08
C SER A 180 -5.81 -3.36 20.06
N GLY A 181 -6.54 -3.52 18.95
CA GLY A 181 -6.14 -4.41 17.86
C GLY A 181 -4.82 -4.02 17.18
N GLY A 182 -4.46 -2.73 17.19
CA GLY A 182 -3.16 -2.23 16.74
C GLY A 182 -2.70 -0.97 17.44
N MET A 183 -1.50 -0.51 17.08
CA MET A 183 -0.89 0.71 17.63
C MET A 183 -0.23 1.60 16.56
N THR A 184 -0.10 2.89 16.85
CA THR A 184 0.78 3.84 16.17
C THR A 184 1.74 4.46 17.18
N ILE A 185 3.01 4.63 16.80
CA ILE A 185 4.03 5.39 17.54
C ILE A 185 4.85 6.26 16.58
N SER A 186 5.34 7.39 17.08
CA SER A 186 6.33 8.23 16.43
C SER A 186 7.66 8.15 17.18
N ILE A 187 8.72 7.74 16.52
CA ILE A 187 10.06 7.69 17.09
C ILE A 187 10.78 8.99 16.71
N ILE A 188 11.01 9.83 17.71
CA ILE A 188 11.74 11.09 17.56
C ILE A 188 12.88 11.08 18.57
N GLY A 189 14.12 11.24 18.15
CA GLY A 189 15.19 11.35 19.14
C GLY A 189 16.58 11.09 18.59
N SER A 190 17.55 11.48 19.41
CA SER A 190 18.96 11.16 19.21
C SER A 190 19.37 9.86 19.92
N ARG A 191 18.55 9.36 20.87
CA ARG A 191 18.85 8.15 21.64
C ARG A 191 18.34 6.89 20.91
N PRO A 192 19.02 5.74 21.08
CA PRO A 192 18.51 4.48 20.58
C PRO A 192 17.19 4.08 21.23
N VAL A 193 16.23 3.65 20.42
CA VAL A 193 14.98 3.00 20.86
C VAL A 193 15.08 1.52 20.55
N ILE A 194 14.95 0.67 21.57
CA ILE A 194 14.95 -0.78 21.44
C ILE A 194 13.52 -1.28 21.63
N LEU A 195 12.97 -1.98 20.63
CA LEU A 195 11.66 -2.60 20.76
C LEU A 195 11.72 -3.73 21.82
N PRO A 196 10.86 -3.69 22.87
CA PRO A 196 10.88 -4.70 23.93
C PRO A 196 10.62 -6.10 23.40
N ALA A 197 11.42 -7.07 23.88
CA ALA A 197 11.27 -8.48 23.51
C ALA A 197 10.35 -9.27 24.45
N ARG A 198 9.97 -8.68 25.59
CA ARG A 198 9.15 -9.27 26.66
C ARG A 198 7.90 -8.42 26.87
N ASN A 199 6.87 -9.00 27.49
CA ASN A 199 5.58 -8.35 27.77
C ASN A 199 4.92 -7.71 26.53
N VAL A 200 5.19 -8.28 25.35
CA VAL A 200 4.71 -7.69 24.09
C VAL A 200 3.20 -7.96 23.94
N PRO A 201 2.37 -6.93 23.80
CA PRO A 201 0.93 -7.10 23.61
C PRO A 201 0.62 -7.86 22.31
N LYS A 202 -0.52 -8.55 22.29
CA LYS A 202 -1.02 -9.27 21.10
C LYS A 202 -1.65 -8.28 20.10
N TRP A 203 -0.82 -7.47 19.46
CA TRP A 203 -1.25 -6.60 18.38
C TRP A 203 -1.31 -7.33 17.05
N ASN A 204 -2.32 -7.00 16.26
CA ASN A 204 -2.47 -7.41 14.87
C ASN A 204 -1.85 -6.38 13.92
N GLY A 205 -1.73 -5.12 14.36
CA GLY A 205 -1.24 -4.02 13.54
C GLY A 205 -0.29 -3.07 14.27
N MET A 206 0.76 -2.59 13.60
CA MET A 206 1.67 -1.57 14.13
C MET A 206 2.05 -0.56 13.05
N CYS A 207 2.01 0.72 13.37
CA CYS A 207 2.57 1.79 12.56
C CYS A 207 3.70 2.49 13.30
N ILE A 208 4.86 2.60 12.64
CA ILE A 208 6.02 3.32 13.15
C ILE A 208 6.30 4.49 12.21
N LEU A 209 6.17 5.70 12.74
CA LEU A 209 6.69 6.90 12.10
C LEU A 209 8.10 7.18 12.65
N HIS A 210 9.13 6.93 11.85
CA HIS A 210 10.52 7.17 12.23
C HIS A 210 10.93 8.57 11.77
N GLN A 211 11.30 9.45 12.69
CA GLN A 211 11.75 10.82 12.39
C GLN A 211 13.22 11.05 12.76
N GLY A 212 13.87 10.10 13.43
CA GLY A 212 15.27 10.20 13.83
C GLY A 212 15.71 9.08 14.77
N GLY A 213 17.02 9.00 15.02
CA GLY A 213 17.60 8.07 16.00
C GLY A 213 17.77 6.64 15.49
N ALA A 214 18.37 5.81 16.32
CA ALA A 214 18.54 4.38 16.05
C ALA A 214 17.30 3.61 16.54
N LEU A 215 16.88 2.61 15.78
CA LEU A 215 15.82 1.67 16.13
C LEU A 215 16.35 0.24 16.01
N SER A 216 16.24 -0.55 17.07
CA SER A 216 16.65 -1.96 17.10
C SER A 216 15.62 -2.85 17.81
N GLY A 217 15.89 -4.15 17.88
CA GLY A 217 14.94 -5.14 18.38
C GLY A 217 13.99 -5.67 17.30
N CYS A 218 12.95 -6.37 17.72
CA CYS A 218 11.99 -7.02 16.81
C CYS A 218 10.59 -6.49 17.03
N VAL A 219 9.81 -6.38 15.95
CA VAL A 219 8.38 -6.11 16.07
C VAL A 219 7.65 -7.31 16.71
N PRO A 220 6.48 -7.09 17.35
CA PRO A 220 5.71 -8.17 17.95
C PRO A 220 5.46 -9.36 17.00
N PRO A 221 5.63 -10.61 17.47
CA PRO A 221 5.45 -11.80 16.64
C PRO A 221 4.01 -12.02 16.17
N SER A 222 3.02 -11.46 16.89
CA SER A 222 1.60 -11.56 16.55
C SER A 222 1.16 -10.65 15.41
N LEU A 223 1.98 -9.68 15.01
CA LEU A 223 1.61 -8.67 14.01
C LEU A 223 1.29 -9.32 12.68
N GLU A 224 0.19 -8.88 12.09
CA GLU A 224 -0.21 -9.23 10.73
C GLU A 224 0.03 -8.08 9.74
N VAL A 225 -0.05 -6.83 10.23
CA VAL A 225 0.17 -5.61 9.44
C VAL A 225 1.24 -4.73 10.09
N LEU A 226 2.25 -4.34 9.31
CA LEU A 226 3.27 -3.37 9.72
C LEU A 226 3.31 -2.20 8.74
N VAL A 227 3.20 -0.98 9.25
CA VAL A 227 3.28 0.26 8.48
C VAL A 227 4.53 1.03 8.91
N LEU A 228 5.41 1.33 7.97
CA LEU A 228 6.68 2.04 8.23
C LEU A 228 6.70 3.34 7.44
N ARG A 229 6.93 4.45 8.15
CA ARG A 229 6.89 5.81 7.60
C ARG A 229 8.09 6.62 8.06
N GLY A 230 8.57 7.53 7.23
CA GLY A 230 9.61 8.50 7.59
C GLY A 230 11.03 7.94 7.72
N PHE A 231 11.24 6.65 7.46
CA PHE A 231 12.55 6.01 7.64
C PHE A 231 13.60 6.57 6.66
N THR A 232 14.38 7.53 7.14
CA THR A 232 15.47 8.15 6.39
C THR A 232 16.84 7.60 6.80
N SER A 233 16.99 7.18 8.05
CA SER A 233 18.27 6.77 8.63
C SER A 233 18.83 5.46 8.04
N THR A 234 20.15 5.31 8.12
CA THR A 234 20.91 4.13 7.68
C THR A 234 21.17 3.13 8.82
N GLY A 235 20.87 3.50 10.06
CA GLY A 235 21.19 2.71 11.26
C GLY A 235 20.14 1.67 11.66
N ILE A 236 19.24 1.27 10.75
CA ILE A 236 18.13 0.35 11.07
C ILE A 236 18.35 -0.97 10.35
N ARG A 237 18.45 -2.06 11.13
CA ARG A 237 18.61 -3.41 10.63
C ARG A 237 17.23 -4.04 10.40
N PHE A 238 16.68 -3.86 9.21
CA PHE A 238 15.34 -4.37 8.89
C PHE A 238 15.21 -5.90 9.00
N ASP A 239 16.27 -6.65 8.71
CA ASP A 239 16.28 -8.10 8.91
C ASP A 239 16.11 -8.48 10.39
N GLU A 240 16.66 -7.70 11.30
CA GLU A 240 16.48 -7.88 12.74
C GLU A 240 15.06 -7.49 13.16
N LEU A 241 14.57 -6.36 12.63
CA LEU A 241 13.23 -5.85 12.90
C LEU A 241 12.13 -6.87 12.60
N LEU A 242 12.27 -7.60 11.49
CA LEU A 242 11.30 -8.59 11.01
C LEU A 242 11.63 -10.05 11.41
N ARG A 243 12.76 -10.30 12.08
CA ARG A 243 13.28 -11.66 12.33
C ARG A 243 12.28 -12.58 13.05
N ARG A 244 11.50 -12.02 13.98
CA ARG A 244 10.56 -12.77 14.83
C ARG A 244 9.10 -12.68 14.35
N SER A 245 8.85 -12.07 13.19
CA SER A 245 7.51 -11.82 12.68
C SER A 245 6.90 -13.07 12.04
N SER A 246 6.31 -13.95 12.87
CA SER A 246 5.73 -15.21 12.41
C SER A 246 4.33 -15.09 11.79
N LYS A 247 3.65 -13.95 11.96
CA LYS A 247 2.29 -13.73 11.42
C LYS A 247 2.19 -12.56 10.42
N LEU A 248 3.29 -11.89 10.13
CA LEU A 248 3.27 -10.65 9.34
C LEU A 248 2.91 -10.95 7.88
N LYS A 249 1.71 -10.54 7.46
CA LYS A 249 1.16 -10.77 6.11
C LYS A 249 1.37 -9.56 5.20
N VAL A 250 1.19 -8.35 5.74
CA VAL A 250 1.19 -7.09 4.97
C VAL A 250 2.23 -6.13 5.53
N LEU A 251 3.15 -5.69 4.68
CA LEU A 251 4.10 -4.63 4.98
C LEU A 251 3.79 -3.39 4.13
N VAL A 252 3.63 -2.24 4.75
CA VAL A 252 3.38 -0.96 4.06
C VAL A 252 4.54 -0.02 4.31
N VAL A 253 5.07 0.57 3.23
CA VAL A 253 6.14 1.57 3.26
C VAL A 253 5.71 2.82 2.51
N ASP A 254 6.17 3.97 2.93
CA ASP A 254 5.78 5.26 2.36
C ASP A 254 6.51 5.65 1.06
N SER A 255 7.64 5.01 0.77
CA SER A 255 8.54 5.40 -0.33
C SER A 255 9.23 4.21 -0.99
N CYS A 256 9.62 4.37 -2.26
CA CYS A 256 10.40 3.35 -2.97
C CYS A 256 11.79 3.17 -2.37
N LYS A 257 12.38 4.26 -1.85
CA LYS A 257 13.70 4.22 -1.19
C LYS A 257 13.69 3.31 0.03
N LEU A 258 12.65 3.40 0.86
CA LEU A 258 12.48 2.50 2.01
C LEU A 258 12.24 1.06 1.55
N MET A 259 11.40 0.85 0.54
CA MET A 259 11.18 -0.49 -0.04
C MET A 259 12.50 -1.14 -0.47
N GLY A 260 13.37 -0.40 -1.18
CA GLY A 260 14.68 -0.90 -1.62
C GLY A 260 15.58 -1.31 -0.45
N LYS A 261 15.65 -0.51 0.62
CA LYS A 261 16.40 -0.85 1.84
C LYS A 261 15.88 -2.10 2.54
N MET A 262 14.57 -2.37 2.45
CA MET A 262 13.91 -3.50 3.10
C MET A 262 13.84 -4.76 2.23
N LEU A 263 14.27 -4.69 0.97
CA LEU A 263 14.02 -5.75 -0.01
C LEU A 263 14.57 -7.10 0.45
N GLN A 264 15.77 -7.12 1.06
CA GLN A 264 16.36 -8.33 1.63
C GLN A 264 15.47 -8.91 2.74
N ALA A 265 15.13 -8.12 3.75
CA ALA A 265 14.27 -8.54 4.87
C ALA A 265 12.91 -9.08 4.39
N ILE A 266 12.32 -8.41 3.40
CA ILE A 266 11.05 -8.81 2.77
C ILE A 266 11.20 -10.18 2.11
N THR A 267 12.28 -10.42 1.36
CA THR A 267 12.51 -11.69 0.66
C THR A 267 12.78 -12.86 1.58
N THR A 268 13.43 -12.61 2.71
CA THR A 268 13.74 -13.63 3.70
C THR A 268 12.55 -13.98 4.59
N SER A 269 11.49 -13.16 4.58
CA SER A 269 10.29 -13.39 5.37
C SER A 269 9.26 -14.20 4.56
N PRO A 270 9.02 -15.48 4.90
CA PRO A 270 8.06 -16.31 4.17
C PRO A 270 6.61 -15.92 4.44
N THR A 271 6.35 -15.25 5.57
CA THR A 271 5.01 -14.90 6.06
C THR A 271 4.41 -13.71 5.31
N ILE A 272 5.26 -12.82 4.78
CA ILE A 272 4.81 -11.64 4.02
C ILE A 272 4.21 -12.09 2.69
N GLN A 273 2.92 -11.83 2.53
CA GLN A 273 2.13 -12.14 1.34
C GLN A 273 1.91 -10.93 0.43
N ALA A 274 1.90 -9.72 1.01
CA ALA A 274 1.76 -8.47 0.28
C ALA A 274 2.70 -7.38 0.81
N VAL A 275 3.26 -6.59 -0.10
CA VAL A 275 4.00 -5.36 0.21
C VAL A 275 3.38 -4.18 -0.51
N VAL A 276 3.31 -3.05 0.17
CA VAL A 276 2.63 -1.85 -0.33
C VAL A 276 3.59 -0.68 -0.30
N CYS A 277 3.79 -0.04 -1.45
CA CYS A 277 4.53 1.20 -1.56
C CYS A 277 3.55 2.36 -1.77
N LYS A 278 3.48 3.28 -0.81
CA LYS A 278 2.59 4.44 -0.84
C LYS A 278 3.19 5.67 -1.55
N GLN A 279 4.31 5.48 -2.25
CA GLN A 279 4.87 6.48 -3.16
C GLN A 279 3.80 6.92 -4.17
N ARG A 280 3.54 8.22 -4.25
CA ARG A 280 2.62 8.80 -5.25
C ARG A 280 3.31 8.88 -6.61
N GLY A 281 2.56 8.64 -7.68
CA GLY A 281 3.07 8.72 -9.05
C GLY A 281 3.87 7.47 -9.46
N MET A 282 5.10 7.65 -9.93
CA MET A 282 5.93 6.54 -10.42
C MET A 282 6.60 5.78 -9.27
N CYS A 283 6.21 4.53 -9.00
CA CYS A 283 7.06 3.61 -8.22
C CYS A 283 8.04 2.89 -9.14
N ILE A 284 9.32 3.05 -8.83
CA ILE A 284 10.44 2.31 -9.45
C ILE A 284 10.68 0.94 -8.80
N CYS A 285 10.13 0.74 -7.60
CA CYS A 285 10.25 -0.46 -6.78
C CYS A 285 9.64 -1.72 -7.40
N GLY A 286 8.72 -1.58 -8.36
CA GLY A 286 7.91 -2.70 -8.85
C GLY A 286 8.70 -3.80 -9.54
N ARG A 287 9.74 -3.45 -10.32
CA ARG A 287 10.56 -4.46 -11.01
C ARG A 287 11.33 -5.32 -10.01
N GLU A 288 11.94 -4.69 -9.02
CA GLU A 288 12.74 -5.38 -8.00
C GLU A 288 11.85 -6.27 -7.12
N VAL A 289 10.71 -5.76 -6.67
CA VAL A 289 9.75 -6.51 -5.85
C VAL A 289 9.17 -7.70 -6.64
N ALA A 290 8.84 -7.53 -7.92
CA ALA A 290 8.35 -8.61 -8.77
C ALA A 290 9.40 -9.71 -8.99
N ALA A 291 10.67 -9.35 -9.19
CA ALA A 291 11.78 -10.30 -9.31
C ALA A 291 11.99 -11.16 -8.04
N ARG A 292 11.36 -10.77 -6.92
CA ARG A 292 11.41 -11.44 -5.62
C ARG A 292 10.14 -12.24 -5.29
N GLY A 293 9.34 -12.58 -6.29
CA GLY A 293 8.18 -13.48 -6.15
C GLY A 293 6.85 -12.78 -5.89
N PHE A 294 6.81 -11.45 -5.83
CA PHE A 294 5.56 -10.68 -5.78
C PHE A 294 5.06 -10.38 -7.20
N GLY A 295 4.63 -11.42 -7.90
CA GLY A 295 4.35 -11.37 -9.34
C GLY A 295 3.11 -10.57 -9.74
N TYR A 296 2.20 -10.30 -8.81
CA TYR A 296 0.97 -9.55 -9.05
C TYR A 296 1.07 -8.11 -8.52
N GLN A 297 0.38 -7.20 -9.18
CA GLN A 297 0.37 -5.77 -8.86
C GLN A 297 -1.05 -5.19 -8.85
N VAL A 298 -1.31 -4.32 -7.89
CA VAL A 298 -2.50 -3.46 -7.85
C VAL A 298 -2.08 -1.99 -7.83
N TYR A 299 -2.67 -1.18 -8.69
CA TYR A 299 -2.57 0.28 -8.57
C TYR A 299 -3.64 0.82 -7.63
N LEU A 300 -3.22 1.57 -6.61
CA LEU A 300 -4.13 2.32 -5.76
C LEU A 300 -4.50 3.62 -6.46
N VAL A 301 -5.78 3.81 -6.75
CA VAL A 301 -6.31 4.94 -7.51
C VAL A 301 -7.46 5.62 -6.76
N PRO A 302 -7.77 6.90 -7.04
CA PRO A 302 -9.00 7.52 -6.54
C PRO A 302 -10.24 6.75 -7.00
N GLU A 303 -11.32 6.86 -6.25
CA GLU A 303 -12.59 6.15 -6.46
C GLU A 303 -13.14 6.40 -7.88
N GLY A 304 -13.10 7.64 -8.34
CA GLY A 304 -13.56 8.02 -9.68
C GLY A 304 -12.75 7.42 -10.84
N GLN A 305 -11.56 6.89 -10.56
CA GLN A 305 -10.70 6.21 -11.54
C GLN A 305 -10.77 4.67 -11.41
N ASN A 306 -11.47 4.14 -10.41
CA ASN A 306 -11.55 2.70 -10.16
C ASN A 306 -12.62 2.02 -11.04
N SER A 307 -12.35 1.90 -12.35
CA SER A 307 -13.23 1.21 -13.29
C SER A 307 -12.48 0.64 -14.51
N ASN A 308 -13.07 -0.40 -15.12
CA ASN A 308 -12.57 -0.94 -16.40
C ASN A 308 -12.59 0.11 -17.53
N LEU A 309 -13.55 1.04 -17.50
CA LEU A 309 -13.65 2.11 -18.47
C LEU A 309 -12.43 3.05 -18.36
N PHE A 310 -12.12 3.50 -17.14
CA PHE A 310 -10.96 4.36 -16.90
C PHE A 310 -9.66 3.63 -17.23
N TRP A 311 -9.52 2.36 -16.87
CA TRP A 311 -8.38 1.53 -17.26
C TRP A 311 -8.15 1.51 -18.77
N LYS A 312 -9.21 1.33 -19.57
CA LYS A 312 -9.12 1.37 -21.04
C LYS A 312 -8.68 2.74 -21.54
N ARG A 313 -9.22 3.83 -20.98
CA ARG A 313 -8.81 5.21 -21.32
C ARG A 313 -7.33 5.45 -20.99
N HIS A 314 -6.90 5.04 -19.80
CA HIS A 314 -5.50 5.11 -19.36
C HIS A 314 -4.56 4.37 -20.31
N LYS A 315 -4.86 3.12 -20.67
CA LYS A 315 -4.03 2.36 -21.62
C LYS A 315 -3.92 3.04 -22.98
N ARG A 316 -5.03 3.58 -23.52
CA ARG A 316 -5.01 4.31 -24.79
C ARG A 316 -4.14 5.57 -24.71
N ALA A 317 -4.24 6.32 -23.61
CA ALA A 317 -3.43 7.50 -23.39
C ALA A 317 -1.93 7.18 -23.32
N CYS A 318 -1.54 6.10 -22.64
CA CYS A 318 -0.14 5.66 -22.56
C CYS A 318 0.45 5.23 -23.92
N VAL A 319 -0.35 4.61 -24.79
CA VAL A 319 0.10 4.19 -26.14
C VAL A 319 0.23 5.37 -27.10
N LYS A 320 -0.62 6.40 -26.99
CA LYS A 320 -0.52 7.59 -27.87
C LYS A 320 0.75 8.40 -27.60
N VAL A 321 1.11 8.56 -26.33
CA VAL A 321 2.30 9.34 -25.92
C VAL A 321 3.61 8.72 -26.41
N SER A 322 3.68 7.40 -26.62
CA SER A 322 4.88 6.78 -27.19
C SER A 322 5.01 6.96 -28.70
N ARG A 323 3.95 7.38 -29.40
CA ARG A 323 3.93 7.56 -30.87
C ARG A 323 4.04 9.02 -31.31
N GLU A 324 3.51 9.95 -30.54
CA GLU A 324 3.54 11.38 -30.85
C GLU A 324 4.38 12.10 -29.79
N LYS A 325 5.35 12.93 -30.21
CA LYS A 325 6.17 13.74 -29.30
C LYS A 325 5.22 14.47 -28.34
N ALA A 326 5.47 14.28 -27.05
CA ALA A 326 4.60 14.57 -25.92
C ALA A 326 4.24 16.06 -25.77
N VAL A 327 3.38 16.58 -26.63
CA VAL A 327 2.81 17.92 -26.54
C VAL A 327 1.31 17.73 -26.32
N ASP A 328 0.89 17.90 -25.08
CA ASP A 328 -0.50 18.15 -24.67
C ASP A 328 -1.54 17.02 -24.70
N ALA A 329 -1.14 15.74 -24.60
CA ALA A 329 -2.09 14.70 -24.20
C ALA A 329 -2.49 14.89 -22.72
N GLY A 330 -3.60 15.61 -22.51
CA GLY A 330 -4.13 16.02 -21.20
C GLY A 330 -4.06 14.94 -20.11
N SER A 331 -3.64 15.38 -18.91
CA SER A 331 -3.41 14.56 -17.71
C SER A 331 -4.66 13.80 -17.23
N GLU A 332 -5.85 14.22 -17.64
CA GLU A 332 -7.15 13.72 -17.18
C GLU A 332 -7.38 12.23 -17.44
N ASN A 333 -6.75 11.68 -18.48
CA ASN A 333 -6.90 10.26 -18.84
C ASN A 333 -5.84 9.36 -18.20
N ARG A 334 -4.92 9.89 -17.38
CA ARG A 334 -3.90 9.08 -16.69
C ARG A 334 -4.35 8.75 -15.27
N PHE A 335 -3.92 7.60 -14.77
CA PHE A 335 -4.12 7.28 -13.36
C PHE A 335 -3.37 8.25 -12.47
N THR A 336 -4.08 8.77 -11.47
CA THR A 336 -3.51 9.52 -10.34
C THR A 336 -3.08 8.52 -9.28
N LEU A 337 -1.94 7.85 -9.51
CA LEU A 337 -1.47 6.76 -8.66
C LEU A 337 -1.20 7.24 -7.22
N ARG A 338 -1.89 6.62 -6.25
CA ARG A 338 -1.79 6.86 -4.80
C ARG A 338 -0.94 5.81 -4.08
N GLY A 339 -0.41 4.84 -4.81
CA GLY A 339 0.43 3.77 -4.30
C GLY A 339 0.30 2.49 -5.14
N HIS A 340 1.09 1.50 -4.76
CA HIS A 340 1.19 0.22 -5.44
C HIS A 340 1.18 -0.90 -4.40
N VAL A 341 0.34 -1.91 -4.62
CA VAL A 341 0.38 -3.16 -3.86
C VAL A 341 1.03 -4.23 -4.73
N TYR A 342 1.93 -5.01 -4.17
CA TYR A 342 2.53 -6.17 -4.79
C TYR A 342 2.23 -7.38 -3.92
N PHE A 343 1.82 -8.49 -4.51
CA PHE A 343 1.40 -9.67 -3.74
C PHE A 343 1.78 -10.99 -4.42
N LYS A 344 1.89 -12.04 -3.61
CA LYS A 344 2.30 -13.39 -4.04
C LYS A 344 1.12 -14.26 -4.50
N SER A 345 0.03 -14.25 -3.74
CA SER A 345 -1.16 -15.11 -3.94
C SER A 345 -2.44 -14.29 -3.90
N THR A 346 -3.44 -14.68 -4.69
CA THR A 346 -4.77 -14.04 -4.72
C THR A 346 -5.53 -14.19 -3.40
N GLU A 347 -5.18 -15.16 -2.56
CA GLU A 347 -5.77 -15.37 -1.24
C GLU A 347 -5.63 -14.16 -0.31
N VAL A 348 -4.57 -13.35 -0.48
CA VAL A 348 -4.36 -12.15 0.33
C VAL A 348 -5.28 -11.00 -0.08
N LEU A 349 -5.98 -11.09 -1.23
CA LEU A 349 -6.80 -9.99 -1.76
C LEU A 349 -7.94 -9.61 -0.82
N SER A 350 -8.64 -10.59 -0.26
CA SER A 350 -9.70 -10.37 0.74
C SER A 350 -9.17 -9.75 2.04
N TYR A 351 -7.88 -9.96 2.34
CA TYR A 351 -7.22 -9.37 3.51
C TYR A 351 -6.76 -7.92 3.28
N ILE A 352 -6.32 -7.58 2.07
CA ILE A 352 -5.89 -6.20 1.73
C ILE A 352 -7.05 -5.30 1.30
N CYS A 353 -8.12 -5.87 0.74
CA CYS A 353 -9.26 -5.15 0.20
C CYS A 353 -10.46 -5.29 1.15
N ASN A 354 -10.76 -4.21 1.88
CA ASN A 354 -11.87 -4.18 2.83
C ASN A 354 -13.19 -3.83 2.13
N THR A 355 -13.61 -4.70 1.23
CA THR A 355 -14.89 -4.59 0.54
C THR A 355 -15.75 -5.78 0.92
N ALA A 356 -16.97 -5.51 1.36
CA ALA A 356 -17.96 -6.51 1.71
C ALA A 356 -19.19 -6.36 0.82
N ALA A 357 -19.73 -7.49 0.37
CA ALA A 357 -20.99 -7.52 -0.35
C ALA A 357 -22.15 -7.11 0.59
N PRO A 358 -23.16 -6.41 0.08
CA PRO A 358 -24.34 -6.07 0.87
C PRO A 358 -24.99 -7.33 1.45
N ALA A 359 -25.42 -7.29 2.71
CA ALA A 359 -26.06 -8.42 3.38
C ALA A 359 -27.29 -8.94 2.60
N SER A 360 -28.08 -8.03 2.02
CA SER A 360 -29.21 -8.40 1.15
C SER A 360 -28.77 -9.23 -0.06
N LYS A 361 -27.67 -8.84 -0.72
CA LYS A 361 -27.12 -9.56 -1.88
C LYS A 361 -26.52 -10.89 -1.50
N MET A 362 -25.86 -10.97 -0.34
CA MET A 362 -25.37 -12.23 0.21
C MET A 362 -26.53 -13.21 0.48
N ALA A 363 -27.64 -12.72 1.03
CA ALA A 363 -28.84 -13.52 1.28
C ALA A 363 -29.50 -13.99 -0.03
N GLU A 364 -29.70 -13.08 -1.00
CA GLU A 364 -30.24 -13.41 -2.33
C GLU A 364 -29.36 -14.46 -3.06
N ALA A 365 -28.03 -14.27 -3.04
CA ALA A 365 -27.10 -15.20 -3.66
C ALA A 365 -27.12 -16.58 -2.99
N LYS A 366 -27.21 -16.62 -1.65
CA LYS A 366 -27.34 -17.87 -0.89
C LYS A 366 -28.63 -18.61 -1.26
N ALA A 367 -29.77 -17.91 -1.25
CA ALA A 367 -31.07 -18.49 -1.61
C ALA A 367 -31.05 -19.08 -3.03
N LYS A 368 -30.49 -18.34 -4.00
CA LYS A 368 -30.36 -18.82 -5.39
C LYS A 368 -29.49 -20.07 -5.51
N ARG A 369 -28.40 -20.19 -4.72
CA ARG A 369 -27.57 -21.40 -4.70
C ARG A 369 -28.31 -22.58 -4.10
N GLU A 370 -29.03 -22.37 -3.00
CA GLU A 370 -29.85 -23.42 -2.37
C GLU A 370 -30.94 -23.93 -3.31
N GLU A 371 -31.62 -23.02 -4.01
CA GLU A 371 -32.59 -23.37 -5.06
C GLU A 371 -31.94 -24.22 -6.17
N THR A 372 -30.77 -23.80 -6.67
CA THR A 372 -30.03 -24.55 -7.70
C THR A 372 -29.64 -25.94 -7.21
N ILE A 373 -29.17 -26.07 -5.96
CA ILE A 373 -28.83 -27.37 -5.35
C ILE A 373 -30.06 -28.26 -5.24
N ASN A 374 -31.20 -27.71 -4.82
CA ASN A 374 -32.45 -28.46 -4.71
C ASN A 374 -32.96 -28.92 -6.08
N GLN A 375 -32.86 -28.07 -7.11
CA GLN A 375 -33.18 -28.44 -8.49
C GLN A 375 -32.27 -29.56 -9.00
N MET A 376 -30.94 -29.48 -8.76
CA MET A 376 -30.01 -30.55 -9.15
C MET A 376 -30.35 -31.89 -8.47
N LYS A 377 -30.69 -31.87 -7.18
CA LYS A 377 -31.12 -33.08 -6.44
C LYS A 377 -32.41 -33.68 -7.01
N LEU A 378 -33.39 -32.86 -7.38
CA LEU A 378 -34.65 -33.33 -7.99
C LEU A 378 -34.44 -33.97 -9.36
N LEU A 379 -33.41 -33.54 -10.09
CA LEU A 379 -33.03 -34.08 -11.40
C LEU A 379 -32.17 -35.35 -11.30
N GLY A 380 -31.87 -35.85 -10.10
CA GLY A 380 -31.06 -37.05 -9.89
C GLY A 380 -29.57 -36.89 -10.22
N ALA A 381 -29.06 -35.65 -10.20
CA ALA A 381 -27.66 -35.32 -10.44
C ALA A 381 -26.81 -35.36 -9.16
#